data_AF-A0A7Y3E020-F1
#
_entry.id   AF-A0A7Y3E020-F1
#
_cell.length_a   1.000
_cell.length_b   1.000
_cell.length_c   1.000
_cell.angle_alpha   90.00
_cell.angle_beta   90.00
_cell.angle_gamma   90.00
#
_symmetry.space_group_name_H-M   'P 1'
#
loop_
_entity.id
_entity.type
_entity.pdbx_description
1 polymer ?
#
loop_
_entity_poly.entity_id
_entity_poly.type
_entity_poly.pdbx_seq_one_letter_code
_entity_poly.pdbx_strand_id
1 'polypeptide(L)'
;MSVSIPTTTLTFLKNLAKNNDRDWFENHKPEFKKIEKEVKAAYNHLGELLNEHDKIDKVKVFRIYRDVRFSKDKTPYKTHFGGSFHRVKPELRGGYYLHIAPND
;
A
#
# COMPACT_ATOMS: atom_id res chain seq x y z
N MET A 1 14.83 13.33 -8.88
CA MET A 1 15.16 12.08 -8.15
C MET A 1 14.01 11.13 -8.38
N SER A 2 14.24 9.97 -9.00
CA SER A 2 13.18 8.97 -9.25
C SER A 2 12.79 8.29 -7.94
N VAL A 3 11.57 8.54 -7.44
CA VAL A 3 11.03 7.81 -6.28
C VAL A 3 10.45 6.50 -6.79
N SER A 4 11.12 5.39 -6.50
CA SER A 4 10.70 4.05 -6.92
C SER A 4 10.34 3.18 -5.71
N ILE A 5 9.53 2.16 -5.97
CA ILE A 5 9.18 1.16 -4.96
C ILE A 5 10.33 0.15 -4.90
N PRO A 6 10.92 -0.10 -3.72
CA PRO A 6 12.07 -0.98 -3.64
C PRO A 6 11.63 -2.43 -3.92
N THR A 7 12.49 -3.20 -4.60
CA THR A 7 12.23 -4.62 -4.91
C THR A 7 12.06 -5.46 -3.65
N THR A 8 12.66 -5.04 -2.53
CA THR A 8 12.49 -5.63 -1.20
C THR A 8 11.04 -5.63 -0.74
N THR A 9 10.19 -4.71 -1.24
CA THR A 9 8.74 -4.70 -1.00
C THR A 9 8.11 -6.04 -1.38
N LEU A 10 8.37 -6.52 -2.59
CA LEU A 10 7.77 -7.75 -3.10
C LEU A 10 8.32 -8.98 -2.35
N THR A 11 9.61 -8.97 -2.01
CA THR A 11 10.24 -10.02 -1.20
C THR A 11 9.61 -10.09 0.19
N PHE A 12 9.43 -8.96 0.86
CA PHE A 12 8.78 -8.88 2.18
C PHE A 12 7.36 -9.42 2.12
N LEU A 13 6.57 -9.00 1.12
CA LEU A 13 5.18 -9.47 0.96
C LEU A 13 5.12 -10.98 0.68
N LYS A 14 6.07 -11.55 -0.08
CA LYS A 14 6.20 -13.01 -0.26
C LYS A 14 6.51 -13.73 1.05
N ASN A 15 7.40 -13.18 1.87
CA ASN A 15 7.74 -13.75 3.17
C ASN A 15 6.58 -13.65 4.17
N LEU A 16 5.89 -12.51 4.18
CA LEU A 16 4.69 -12.30 4.99
C LEU A 16 3.56 -13.26 4.58
N ALA A 17 3.40 -13.54 3.29
CA ALA A 17 2.41 -14.51 2.81
C ALA A 17 2.65 -15.93 3.36
N LYS A 18 3.93 -16.31 3.56
CA LYS A 18 4.32 -17.60 4.15
C LYS A 18 4.20 -17.62 5.68
N ASN A 19 4.38 -16.47 6.34
CA ASN A 19 4.45 -16.34 7.80
C ASN A 19 3.46 -15.27 8.31
N ASN A 20 2.17 -15.42 7.97
CA ASN A 20 1.15 -14.40 8.26
C ASN A 20 0.62 -14.54 9.69
N ASP A 21 1.50 -14.36 10.66
CA ASP A 21 1.20 -14.40 12.09
C ASP A 21 1.81 -13.18 12.82
N ARG A 22 1.31 -12.93 14.03
CA ARG A 22 1.63 -11.72 14.78
C ARG A 22 3.07 -11.69 15.28
N ASP A 23 3.60 -12.83 15.70
CA ASP A 23 4.93 -12.91 16.29
C ASP A 23 6.01 -12.71 15.22
N TRP A 24 5.82 -13.33 14.06
CA TRP A 24 6.65 -13.10 12.90
C TRP A 24 6.63 -11.62 12.48
N PHE A 25 5.43 -11.01 12.39
CA PHE A 25 5.33 -9.62 11.98
C PHE A 25 5.96 -8.64 12.97
N GLU A 26 5.81 -8.83 14.28
CA GLU A 26 6.45 -7.95 15.27
C GLU A 26 7.98 -8.00 15.18
N ASN A 27 8.56 -9.16 14.91
CA ASN A 27 10.00 -9.31 14.66
C ASN A 27 10.48 -8.60 13.39
N HIS A 28 9.64 -8.54 12.34
CA HIS A 28 9.98 -7.91 11.05
C HIS A 28 9.38 -6.50 10.89
N LYS A 29 8.74 -5.97 11.94
CA LYS A 29 8.10 -4.65 11.93
C LYS A 29 9.05 -3.51 11.61
N PRO A 30 10.33 -3.50 12.07
CA PRO A 30 11.27 -2.45 11.68
C PRO A 30 11.55 -2.44 10.17
N GLU A 31 11.64 -3.61 9.55
CA GLU A 31 11.79 -3.76 8.09
C GLU A 31 10.54 -3.25 7.37
N PHE A 32 9.36 -3.70 7.81
CA PHE A 32 8.09 -3.21 7.26
C PHE A 32 7.97 -1.69 7.34
N LYS A 33 8.40 -1.05 8.44
CA LYS A 33 8.32 0.41 8.60
C LYS A 33 9.20 1.16 7.61
N LYS A 34 10.36 0.61 7.25
CA LYS A 34 11.22 1.19 6.19
C LYS A 34 10.53 1.09 4.83
N ILE A 35 10.04 -0.10 4.49
CA ILE A 35 9.29 -0.33 3.23
C ILE A 35 8.04 0.56 3.17
N GLU A 36 7.27 0.65 4.26
CA GLU A 36 6.06 1.47 4.35
C GLU A 36 6.36 2.95 4.09
N LYS A 37 7.51 3.46 4.57
CA LYS A 37 7.93 4.84 4.33
C LYS A 37 8.23 5.08 2.85
N GLU A 38 8.97 4.19 2.21
CA GLU A 38 9.33 4.30 0.80
C GLU A 38 8.12 4.14 -0.12
N VAL A 39 7.25 3.18 0.16
CA VAL A 39 5.98 2.99 -0.56
C VAL A 39 5.10 4.23 -0.43
N LYS A 40 4.97 4.83 0.76
CA LYS A 40 4.22 6.08 0.93
C LYS A 40 4.80 7.22 0.11
N ALA A 41 6.12 7.35 0.06
CA ALA A 41 6.77 8.35 -0.78
C ALA A 41 6.46 8.12 -2.27
N ALA A 42 6.51 6.88 -2.75
CA ALA A 42 6.19 6.55 -4.14
C ALA A 42 4.71 6.83 -4.48
N TYR A 43 3.77 6.52 -3.58
CA TYR A 43 2.36 6.85 -3.77
C TYR A 43 2.13 8.36 -3.80
N ASN A 44 2.76 9.13 -2.91
CA ASN A 44 2.63 10.59 -2.93
C ASN A 44 3.19 11.18 -4.23
N HIS A 45 4.36 10.70 -4.66
CA HIS A 45 4.96 11.13 -5.92
C HIS A 45 4.10 10.78 -7.13
N LEU A 46 3.51 9.57 -7.17
CA LEU A 46 2.53 9.23 -8.19
C LEU A 46 1.31 10.16 -8.18
N GLY A 47 0.87 10.60 -6.99
CA GLY A 47 -0.20 11.59 -6.87
C GLY A 47 0.16 12.96 -7.46
N GLU A 48 1.42 13.38 -7.34
CA GLU A 48 1.96 14.59 -7.99
C GLU A 48 1.94 14.44 -9.51
N LEU A 49 2.40 13.30 -10.03
CA LEU A 49 2.39 13.02 -11.48
C LEU A 49 0.97 12.94 -12.03
N LEU A 50 0.03 12.33 -11.30
CA LEU A 50 -1.38 12.31 -11.69
C LEU A 50 -1.98 13.73 -11.77
N ASN A 51 -1.52 14.65 -10.92
CA ASN A 51 -1.95 16.05 -10.95
C ASN A 51 -1.49 16.83 -12.19
N GLU A 52 -0.58 16.30 -13.01
CA GLU A 52 -0.23 16.90 -14.30
C GLU A 52 -1.35 16.76 -15.34
N HIS A 53 -2.21 15.75 -15.18
CA HIS A 53 -3.29 15.43 -16.11
C HIS A 53 -4.69 15.48 -15.47
N ASP A 54 -4.77 15.68 -14.15
CA ASP A 54 -5.99 15.60 -13.37
C ASP A 54 -5.91 16.48 -12.11
N LYS A 55 -6.95 16.48 -11.28
CA LYS A 55 -6.96 17.17 -9.98
C LYS A 55 -7.19 16.17 -8.85
N ILE A 56 -6.11 15.72 -8.23
CA ILE A 56 -6.08 14.84 -7.06
C ILE A 56 -6.00 15.69 -5.79
N ASP A 57 -7.02 15.58 -4.93
CA ASP A 57 -7.09 16.25 -3.62
C ASP A 57 -6.35 15.45 -2.54
N LYS A 58 -6.53 14.12 -2.53
CA LYS A 58 -6.03 13.27 -1.43
C LYS A 58 -5.45 11.96 -1.92
N VAL A 59 -4.22 11.68 -1.49
CA VAL A 59 -3.58 10.36 -1.61
C VAL A 59 -3.70 9.63 -0.28
N LYS A 60 -4.18 8.38 -0.32
CA LYS A 60 -4.38 7.55 0.88
C LYS A 60 -3.80 6.16 0.68
N VAL A 61 -2.69 5.89 1.36
CA VAL A 61 -2.11 4.54 1.46
C VAL A 61 -2.79 3.77 2.59
N PHE A 62 -3.23 2.54 2.32
CA PHE A 62 -3.95 1.73 3.29
C PHE A 62 -3.03 1.05 4.29
N ARG A 63 -3.58 0.77 5.48
CA ARG A 63 -2.90 0.01 6.53
C ARG A 63 -2.75 -1.46 6.11
N ILE A 64 -1.65 -2.07 6.54
CA ILE A 64 -1.33 -3.48 6.33
C ILE A 64 -2.28 -4.42 7.09
N TYR A 65 -2.85 -4.01 8.22
CA TYR A 65 -3.77 -4.85 8.99
C TYR A 65 -5.04 -5.18 8.19
N ARG A 66 -5.44 -6.46 8.21
CA ARG A 66 -6.67 -6.97 7.61
C ARG A 66 -7.80 -6.92 8.63
N ASP A 67 -8.99 -6.48 8.22
CA ASP A 67 -10.20 -6.66 9.03
C ASP A 67 -10.72 -8.09 8.83
N VAL A 68 -10.61 -8.91 9.87
CA VAL A 68 -10.90 -10.35 9.81
C VAL A 68 -12.24 -10.72 10.42
N ARG A 69 -13.01 -9.76 10.98
CA ARG A 69 -14.24 -10.07 11.73
C ARG A 69 -15.23 -10.89 10.92
N PHE A 70 -15.46 -10.47 9.68
CA PHE A 70 -16.42 -11.11 8.75
C PHE A 70 -15.75 -11.92 7.64
N SER A 71 -14.41 -12.00 7.62
CA SER A 71 -13.65 -12.73 6.60
C SER A 71 -13.59 -14.22 6.91
N LYS A 72 -13.66 -15.07 5.87
CA LYS A 72 -13.34 -16.50 5.98
C LYS A 72 -11.85 -16.71 6.21
N ASP A 73 -11.02 -15.89 5.55
CA ASP A 73 -9.58 -15.81 5.79
C ASP A 73 -9.31 -14.96 7.04
N LYS A 74 -8.72 -15.59 8.07
CA LYS A 74 -8.41 -14.96 9.37
C LYS A 74 -6.98 -14.46 9.49
N THR A 75 -6.22 -14.43 8.38
CA THR A 75 -4.86 -13.91 8.41
C THR A 75 -4.84 -12.41 8.79
N PRO A 76 -4.02 -12.00 9.79
CA PRO A 76 -4.05 -10.66 10.37
C PRO A 76 -3.51 -9.55 9.45
N TYR A 77 -2.67 -9.89 8.47
CA TYR A 77 -1.99 -8.91 7.63
C TYR A 77 -2.27 -9.11 6.14
N LYS A 78 -2.43 -8.01 5.41
CA LYS A 78 -2.51 -7.99 3.95
C LYS A 78 -1.16 -8.30 3.35
N THR A 79 -1.17 -9.10 2.29
CA THR A 79 0.00 -9.50 1.50
C THR A 79 0.22 -8.59 0.29
N HIS A 80 -0.32 -7.37 0.34
CA HIS A 80 -0.25 -6.38 -0.72
C HIS A 80 -0.24 -4.96 -0.14
N PHE A 81 0.27 -4.01 -0.91
CA PHE A 81 0.02 -2.59 -0.70
C PHE A 81 -1.13 -2.13 -1.58
N GLY A 82 -2.01 -1.32 -1.01
CA GLY A 82 -3.08 -0.68 -1.75
C GLY A 82 -3.23 0.77 -1.31
N GLY A 83 -3.60 1.64 -2.24
CA GLY A 83 -3.91 3.02 -1.92
C GLY A 83 -4.81 3.66 -2.96
N SER A 84 -5.51 4.72 -2.54
CA SER A 84 -6.46 5.45 -3.37
C SER A 84 -6.01 6.90 -3.60
N PHE A 85 -6.33 7.41 -4.78
CA PHE A 85 -6.11 8.78 -5.21
C PHE A 85 -7.49 9.39 -5.46
N HIS A 86 -7.93 10.25 -4.55
CA HIS A 86 -9.23 10.89 -4.64
C HIS A 86 -9.13 12.18 -5.45
N ARG A 87 -9.98 12.30 -6.47
CA ARG A 87 -10.16 13.52 -7.23
C ARG A 87 -10.84 14.61 -6.39
N VAL A 88 -10.66 15.87 -6.77
CA VAL A 88 -11.29 17.05 -6.13
C VAL A 88 -12.81 16.93 -6.16
N LYS A 89 -13.44 17.01 -4.98
CA LYS A 89 -14.90 17.01 -4.82
C LYS A 89 -15.42 18.42 -4.51
N PRO A 90 -16.65 18.77 -4.92
CA PRO A 90 -17.64 17.94 -5.63
C PRO A 90 -17.48 17.88 -7.15
N GLU A 91 -16.52 18.62 -7.70
CA GLU A 91 -16.34 18.88 -9.13
C GLU A 91 -16.07 17.61 -9.95
N LEU A 92 -15.24 16.71 -9.41
CA LEU A 92 -14.81 15.49 -10.08
C LEU A 92 -15.23 14.27 -9.27
N ARG A 93 -15.87 13.31 -9.95
CA ARG A 93 -16.24 12.01 -9.39
C ARG A 93 -15.13 10.98 -9.63
N GLY A 94 -15.13 9.94 -8.80
CA GLY A 94 -14.21 8.80 -8.93
C GLY A 94 -12.83 9.07 -8.31
N GLY A 95 -11.86 8.29 -8.77
CA GLY A 95 -10.48 8.31 -8.31
C GLY A 95 -9.71 7.10 -8.84
N TYR A 96 -8.42 7.06 -8.56
CA TYR A 96 -7.55 5.95 -8.94
C TYR A 96 -7.30 5.03 -7.75
N TYR A 97 -7.01 3.78 -8.06
CA TYR A 97 -6.58 2.78 -7.10
C TYR A 97 -5.32 2.11 -7.64
N LEU A 98 -4.29 2.02 -6.80
CA LEU A 98 -3.08 1.26 -7.10
C LEU A 98 -3.03 0.08 -6.14
N HIS A 99 -2.81 -1.11 -6.72
CA HIS A 99 -2.59 -2.37 -6.01
C HIS A 99 -1.21 -2.90 -6.37
N ILE A 100 -0.45 -3.32 -5.37
CA ILE A 100 0.86 -3.94 -5.57
C ILE A 100 0.92 -5.21 -4.73
N ALA A 101 0.94 -6.34 -5.42
CA ALA A 101 1.07 -7.67 -4.82
C ALA A 101 2.13 -8.48 -5.56
N PRO A 102 2.79 -9.42 -4.87
CA PRO A 102 3.65 -10.38 -5.55
C PRO A 102 2.80 -11.36 -6.37
N ASN A 103 3.18 -11.54 -7.65
CA ASN A 103 2.54 -12.47 -8.60
C ASN A 103 1.09 -12.09 -8.98
N ASP A 104 0.80 -10.79 -9.05
CA ASP A 104 -0.47 -10.21 -9.52
C ASP A 104 -0.18 -9.20 -10.65
#